data_AF-A0AAN6Z0Y4-F1
#
_entry.id   AF-A0AAN6Z0Y4-F1
#
_cell.length_a   1.000
_cell.length_b   1.000
_cell.length_c   1.000
_cell.angle_alpha   90.00
_cell.angle_beta   90.00
_cell.angle_gamma   90.00
#
_symmetry.space_group_name_H-M   'P 1'
#
loop_
_entity.id
_entity.type
_entity.pdbx_description
1 polymer ?
#
loop_
_entity_poly.entity_id
_entity_poly.type
_entity_poly.pdbx_seq_one_letter_code
_entity_poly.pdbx_strand_id
1 'polypeptide(L)'
;MKLSVVLALPFLHLPLSYAAVGGRCAGTWGPQCICLDSRECERRGGHAAEGTPGDWPCPSDPINVMGCFLQGCAEGNTYCTWREGCTGTPLTNPTCPGGNDYICCRR
;
A
#
# COMPACT_ATOMS: atom_id res chain seq x y z
N MET A 1 -49.78 -23.58 -19.63
CA MET A 1 -48.34 -23.31 -19.78
C MET A 1 -48.09 -21.85 -19.41
N LYS A 2 -47.39 -21.57 -18.30
CA LYS A 2 -46.99 -20.20 -17.93
C LYS A 2 -45.46 -20.15 -18.00
N LEU A 3 -44.94 -19.39 -18.96
CA LEU A 3 -43.51 -19.12 -19.11
C LEU A 3 -43.18 -17.96 -18.16
N SER A 4 -42.56 -18.23 -17.02
CA SER A 4 -41.97 -17.18 -16.18
C SER A 4 -40.58 -16.89 -16.71
N VAL A 5 -40.41 -15.73 -17.34
CA VAL A 5 -39.11 -15.20 -17.76
C VAL A 5 -38.40 -14.69 -16.51
N VAL A 6 -37.37 -15.41 -16.06
CA VAL A 6 -36.47 -14.96 -14.99
C VAL A 6 -35.45 -14.00 -15.61
N LEU A 7 -35.60 -12.71 -15.35
CA LEU A 7 -34.61 -11.68 -15.71
C LEU A 7 -33.37 -11.90 -14.83
N ALA A 8 -32.36 -12.60 -15.35
CA ALA A 8 -31.06 -12.69 -14.70
C ALA A 8 -30.31 -11.36 -14.90
N LEU A 9 -30.22 -10.53 -13.86
CA LEU A 9 -29.31 -9.39 -13.85
C LEU A 9 -27.87 -9.93 -13.91
N PRO A 10 -27.05 -9.57 -14.92
CA PRO A 10 -25.64 -9.87 -14.88
C PRO A 10 -25.02 -8.97 -13.82
N PHE A 11 -24.64 -9.55 -12.68
CA PHE A 11 -23.76 -8.88 -11.72
C PHE A 11 -22.46 -8.53 -12.46
N LEU A 12 -22.28 -7.27 -12.85
CA LEU A 12 -20.99 -6.76 -13.28
C LEU A 12 -20.02 -6.92 -12.11
N HIS A 13 -19.20 -7.98 -12.15
CA HIS A 13 -18.06 -8.12 -11.27
C HIS A 13 -16.98 -7.18 -11.81
N LEU A 14 -17.02 -5.90 -11.39
CA LEU A 14 -15.85 -5.06 -11.55
C LEU A 14 -14.71 -5.75 -10.79
N PRO A 15 -13.54 -5.99 -11.41
CA PRO A 15 -12.40 -6.48 -10.67
C PRO A 15 -12.09 -5.44 -9.59
N LEU A 16 -12.37 -5.79 -8.34
CA LEU A 16 -11.78 -5.12 -7.19
C LEU A 16 -10.28 -5.39 -7.31
N SER A 17 -9.57 -4.44 -7.91
CA SER A 17 -8.11 -4.44 -7.97
C SER A 17 -7.60 -4.31 -6.54
N TYR A 18 -7.49 -5.42 -5.82
CA TYR A 18 -6.82 -5.49 -4.53
C TYR A 18 -5.44 -4.85 -4.72
N ALA A 19 -5.22 -3.71 -4.06
CA ALA A 19 -3.85 -3.34 -3.73
C ALA A 19 -3.34 -4.55 -2.94
N ALA A 20 -2.25 -5.16 -3.39
CA ALA A 20 -1.71 -6.29 -2.68
C ALA A 20 -1.09 -5.73 -1.41
N VAL A 21 -1.39 -6.26 -0.23
CA VAL A 21 -0.62 -5.98 0.99
C VAL A 21 0.89 -6.05 0.66
N GLY A 22 1.63 -5.00 1.00
CA GLY A 22 3.01 -4.76 0.56
C GLY A 22 3.14 -3.93 -0.72
N GLY A 23 2.03 -3.49 -1.30
CA GLY A 23 1.93 -2.70 -2.52
C GLY A 23 1.92 -1.20 -2.27
N ARG A 24 2.01 -0.42 -3.34
CA ARG A 24 2.03 1.05 -3.25
C ARG A 24 0.67 1.59 -2.83
N CYS A 25 0.67 2.65 -2.03
CA CYS A 25 -0.54 3.42 -1.79
C CYS A 25 -1.07 4.08 -3.07
N ALA A 26 -2.38 4.18 -3.19
CA ALA A 26 -3.04 4.88 -4.28
C ALA A 26 -2.83 6.40 -4.20
N GLY A 27 -3.25 7.13 -5.24
CA GLY A 27 -3.43 8.59 -5.18
C GLY A 27 -2.15 9.39 -4.90
N THR A 28 -2.28 10.40 -4.03
CA THR A 28 -1.27 11.43 -3.74
C THR A 28 -0.42 11.13 -2.49
N TRP A 29 -0.53 9.93 -1.92
CA TRP A 29 0.14 9.51 -0.68
C TRP A 29 1.67 9.43 -0.77
N GLY A 30 2.23 9.61 -1.97
CA GLY A 30 3.66 9.76 -2.21
C GLY A 30 4.42 8.43 -2.27
N PRO A 31 5.70 8.46 -2.69
CA PRO A 31 6.49 7.25 -2.92
C PRO A 31 6.98 6.60 -1.62
N GLN A 32 6.79 7.20 -0.46
CA GLN A 32 7.16 6.59 0.82
C GLN A 32 6.04 5.68 1.37
N CYS A 33 4.82 5.80 0.85
CA CYS A 33 3.67 5.08 1.35
C CYS A 33 3.58 3.66 0.79
N ILE A 34 3.39 2.69 1.67
CA ILE A 34 3.15 1.27 1.37
C ILE A 34 1.91 0.76 2.12
N CYS A 35 1.11 -0.10 1.50
CA CYS A 35 -0.04 -0.73 2.14
C CYS A 35 0.39 -1.85 3.08
N LEU A 36 0.17 -1.71 4.38
CA LEU A 36 0.47 -2.72 5.40
C LEU A 36 -0.64 -2.79 6.44
N ASP A 37 -0.75 -3.94 7.11
CA ASP A 37 -1.51 -4.02 8.36
C ASP A 37 -1.02 -2.94 9.34
N SER A 38 -1.96 -2.22 9.96
CA SER A 38 -1.66 -1.07 10.81
C SER A 38 -0.78 -1.44 12.01
N ARG A 39 -1.00 -2.61 12.63
CA ARG A 39 -0.17 -3.09 13.74
C ARG A 39 1.21 -3.48 13.26
N GLU A 40 1.32 -4.09 12.08
CA GLU A 40 2.62 -4.40 11.47
C GLU A 40 3.40 -3.13 11.11
N CYS A 41 2.72 -2.09 10.65
CA CYS A 41 3.32 -0.78 10.41
C CYS A 41 3.92 -0.20 11.70
N GLU A 42 3.13 -0.15 12.78
CA GLU A 42 3.56 0.34 14.09
C GLU A 42 4.70 -0.51 14.68
N ARG A 43 4.61 -1.84 14.58
CA ARG A 43 5.66 -2.76 15.07
C ARG A 43 7.01 -2.52 14.38
N ARG A 44 7.00 -2.05 13.13
CA ARG A 44 8.19 -1.67 12.37
C ARG A 44 8.65 -0.23 12.65
N GLY A 45 8.03 0.47 13.59
CA GLY A 45 8.32 1.88 13.89
C GLY A 45 7.80 2.84 12.83
N GLY A 46 6.82 2.41 12.03
CA GLY A 46 6.14 3.26 11.05
C GLY A 46 4.92 3.99 11.62
N HIS A 47 4.39 4.90 10.81
CA HIS A 47 3.13 5.59 11.05
C HIS A 47 2.06 5.05 10.10
N ALA A 48 0.99 4.47 10.66
CA ALA A 48 -0.18 4.05 9.91
C ALA A 48 -1.10 5.26 9.67
N ALA A 49 -1.55 5.42 8.44
CA ALA A 49 -2.43 6.48 7.97
C ALA A 49 -3.66 5.84 7.30
N GLU A 50 -4.82 6.03 7.94
CA GLU A 50 -6.08 5.45 7.47
C GLU A 50 -6.56 6.10 6.17
N GLY A 51 -6.42 7.42 6.04
CA GLY A 51 -6.99 8.21 4.94
C GLY A 51 -8.37 8.77 5.28
N THR A 52 -9.14 9.14 4.25
CA THR A 52 -10.52 9.64 4.39
C THR A 52 -11.42 9.11 3.28
N PRO A 53 -12.76 9.16 3.42
CA PRO A 53 -13.67 8.72 2.37
C PRO A 53 -13.37 9.39 1.01
N GLY A 54 -13.01 8.59 0.01
CA GLY A 54 -12.63 9.05 -1.33
C GLY A 54 -11.13 9.28 -1.53
N ASP A 55 -10.33 9.24 -0.47
CA ASP A 55 -8.87 9.30 -0.48
C ASP A 55 -8.30 8.27 0.52
N TRP A 56 -8.56 7.00 0.21
CA TRP A 56 -8.01 5.88 0.97
C TRP A 56 -6.66 5.49 0.35
N PRO A 57 -5.57 5.38 1.13
CA PRO A 57 -4.27 4.97 0.63
C PRO A 57 -4.29 3.53 0.12
N CYS A 58 -5.08 2.66 0.75
CA CYS A 58 -5.20 1.23 0.43
C CYS A 58 -6.68 0.87 0.17
N PRO A 59 -7.29 1.43 -0.90
CA PRO A 59 -8.74 1.45 -1.09
C PRO A 59 -9.36 0.07 -1.34
N SER A 60 -8.54 -0.90 -1.73
CA SER A 60 -8.98 -2.24 -2.10
C SER A 60 -8.48 -3.31 -1.13
N ASP A 61 -7.80 -2.92 -0.06
CA ASP A 61 -7.29 -3.83 0.94
C ASP A 61 -8.29 -4.03 2.11
N PRO A 62 -8.11 -5.06 2.96
CA PRO A 62 -8.85 -5.21 4.21
C PRO A 62 -8.78 -3.97 5.10
N ILE A 63 -9.80 -3.74 5.96
CA ILE A 63 -9.91 -2.53 6.80
C ILE A 63 -8.72 -2.29 7.75
N ASN A 64 -8.00 -3.33 8.13
CA ASN A 64 -6.81 -3.24 8.96
C ASN A 64 -5.54 -2.88 8.19
N VAL A 65 -5.60 -2.85 6.85
CA VAL A 65 -4.50 -2.48 5.98
C VAL A 65 -4.65 -1.02 5.59
N MET A 66 -3.63 -0.24 5.93
CA MET A 66 -3.62 1.21 5.81
C MET A 66 -2.33 1.66 5.13
N GLY A 67 -2.25 2.94 4.77
CA GLY A 67 -1.00 3.52 4.30
C GLY A 67 0.02 3.52 5.43
N CYS A 68 1.24 3.07 5.17
CA CYS A 68 2.31 3.01 6.16
C CYS A 68 3.51 3.83 5.71
N PHE A 69 4.03 4.65 6.62
CA PHE A 69 5.25 5.44 6.43
C PHE A 69 6.31 4.99 7.43
N LEU A 70 7.34 4.29 6.96
CA LEU A 70 8.42 3.78 7.80
C LEU A 70 9.46 4.87 8.09
N GLN A 71 9.83 5.04 9.36
CA GLN A 71 10.74 6.11 9.80
C GLN A 71 12.24 5.84 9.50
N GLY A 72 12.58 4.64 9.03
CA GLY A 72 13.95 4.28 8.68
C GLY A 72 14.08 2.82 8.28
N CYS A 73 15.24 2.47 7.73
CA CYS A 73 15.50 1.12 7.22
C CYS A 73 16.96 0.67 7.39
N ALA A 74 17.85 1.57 7.78
CA ALA A 74 19.20 1.27 8.24
C ALA A 74 19.66 2.38 9.19
N GLU A 75 20.86 2.24 9.76
CA GLU A 75 21.45 3.30 10.58
C GLU A 75 21.64 4.61 9.79
N GLY A 76 21.49 5.72 10.51
CA GLY A 76 21.59 7.07 9.98
C GLY A 76 20.29 7.57 9.33
N ASN A 77 20.43 8.60 8.49
CA ASN A 77 19.30 9.29 7.86
C ASN A 77 18.80 8.51 6.62
N THR A 78 17.98 7.48 6.87
CA THR A 78 17.42 6.61 5.82
C THR A 78 15.90 6.58 5.88
N TYR A 79 15.28 6.20 4.77
CA TYR A 79 13.83 6.07 4.66
C TYR A 79 13.47 4.98 3.64
N CYS A 80 12.35 4.28 3.87
CA CYS A 80 11.81 3.39 2.86
C CYS A 80 11.04 4.21 1.81
N THR A 81 11.27 3.91 0.55
CA THR A 81 10.59 4.55 -0.56
C THR A 81 10.55 3.61 -1.75
N TRP A 82 9.54 3.76 -2.58
CA TRP A 82 9.56 3.15 -3.90
C TRP A 82 10.73 3.71 -4.71
N ARG A 83 11.35 2.83 -5.52
CA ARG A 83 12.64 3.05 -6.17
C ARG A 83 12.72 4.37 -6.92
N GLU A 84 11.66 4.73 -7.65
CA GLU A 84 11.60 5.99 -8.41
C GLU A 84 11.50 7.25 -7.54
N GLY A 85 11.11 7.12 -6.27
CA GLY A 85 11.08 8.21 -5.30
C GLY A 85 12.37 8.39 -4.49
N CYS A 86 13.37 7.51 -4.66
CA CYS A 86 14.67 7.68 -4.00
C CYS A 86 15.48 8.77 -4.70
N THR A 87 15.65 9.91 -4.03
CA THR A 87 16.44 11.04 -4.55
C THR A 87 17.92 11.00 -4.14
N GLY A 88 18.28 10.13 -3.21
CA GLY A 88 19.64 9.97 -2.72
C GLY A 88 20.25 8.63 -3.10
N THR A 89 20.95 7.98 -2.17
CA THR A 89 21.65 6.72 -2.45
C THR A 89 20.78 5.51 -2.10
N PRO A 90 20.44 4.62 -3.05
CA PRO A 90 19.76 3.36 -2.75
C PRO A 90 20.71 2.41 -2.00
N LEU A 91 20.22 1.79 -0.93
CA LEU A 91 20.95 0.79 -0.16
C LEU A 91 20.56 -0.63 -0.60
N THR A 92 21.54 -1.53 -0.67
CA THR A 92 21.38 -2.90 -1.20
C THR A 92 20.73 -3.90 -0.24
N ASN A 93 20.58 -3.56 1.05
CA ASN A 93 19.99 -4.47 2.04
C ASN A 93 18.47 -4.23 2.15
N PRO A 94 17.60 -5.19 1.80
CA PRO A 94 16.16 -5.01 1.84
C PRO A 94 15.62 -5.12 3.27
N THR A 95 15.55 -4.00 3.98
CA THR A 95 14.82 -3.90 5.25
C THR A 95 13.33 -3.56 5.04
N CYS A 96 13.00 -2.99 3.88
CA CYS A 96 11.68 -2.47 3.57
C CYS A 96 10.73 -3.59 3.06
N PRO A 97 9.46 -3.66 3.52
CA PRO A 97 8.58 -4.82 3.33
C PRO A 97 7.84 -4.91 1.98
N GLY A 98 8.17 -4.09 0.97
CA GLY A 98 7.45 -4.01 -0.31
C GLY A 98 8.15 -4.68 -1.50
N GLY A 99 8.97 -5.70 -1.22
CA GLY A 99 9.72 -6.42 -2.25
C GLY A 99 10.83 -5.58 -2.90
N ASN A 100 11.21 -5.93 -4.13
CA ASN A 100 12.42 -5.40 -4.78
C ASN A 100 12.37 -3.90 -5.14
N ASP A 101 11.17 -3.34 -5.24
CA ASP A 101 10.97 -1.96 -5.70
C ASP A 101 10.66 -0.99 -4.57
N TYR A 102 10.35 -1.47 -3.36
CA TYR A 102 10.28 -0.65 -2.16
C TYR A 102 11.58 -0.78 -1.38
N ILE A 103 12.46 0.19 -1.56
CA ILE A 103 13.88 0.09 -1.18
C ILE A 103 14.20 1.00 0.00
N CYS A 104 15.35 0.73 0.62
CA CYS A 104 15.93 1.64 1.60
C CYS A 104 16.76 2.73 0.87
N CYS A 105 16.46 3.99 1.13
CA CYS A 105 17.13 5.14 0.51
C CYS A 105 17.79 6.00 1.58
N ARG A 106 19.03 6.44 1.34
CA ARG A 106 19.73 7.42 2.16
C ARG A 106 19.52 8.82 1.61
N ARG A 107 19.14 9.76 2.49
CA ARG A 107 19.03 11.19 2.17
C ARG A 107 20.39 11.76 1.74
#